data_AF-A0A954A985-F1
#
_entry.id   AF-A0A954A985-F1
#
_cell.length_a   1.000
_cell.length_b   1.000
_cell.length_c   1.000
_cell.angle_alpha   90.00
_cell.angle_beta   90.00
_cell.angle_gamma   90.00
#
_symmetry.space_group_name_H-M   'P 1'
#
loop_
_entity.id
_entity.type
_entity.pdbx_description
1 polymer ?
#
loop_
_entity_poly.entity_id
_entity_poly.type
_entity_poly.pdbx_seq_one_letter_code
_entity_poly.pdbx_strand_id
1 'polypeptide(L)'
;MFMRMIYDEKLAQAAYVIGCQRSGEAIVIDPERDVDRYIAVAEENGLRIVATAETHIHADFVSGSRELAEKGAKVYVSDEGDADWKYQWLDQRSGGGSYAYQLLHDGDTFLIG
;
A
#
# COMPACT_ATOMS: atom_id res chain seq x y z
N MET A 1 8.76 16.97 1.79
CA MET A 1 7.86 15.85 2.14
C MET A 1 6.52 16.17 1.50
N PHE A 2 6.01 15.28 0.67
CA PHE A 2 4.70 15.38 0.03
C PHE A 2 3.70 14.50 0.79
N MET A 3 2.47 14.98 0.95
CA MET A 3 1.36 14.20 1.52
C MET A 3 0.06 14.63 0.85
N ARG A 4 -0.74 13.66 0.43
CA ARG A 4 -2.10 13.86 -0.11
C ARG A 4 -3.05 12.82 0.48
N MET A 5 -4.13 13.29 1.07
CA MET A 5 -5.30 12.46 1.39
C MET A 5 -6.17 12.36 0.14
N ILE A 6 -6.66 11.15 -0.14
CA ILE A 6 -7.70 10.87 -1.14
C ILE A 6 -8.84 10.20 -0.38
N TYR A 7 -10.06 10.70 -0.58
CA TYR A 7 -11.23 10.28 0.19
C TYR A 7 -12.33 9.78 -0.75
N ASP A 8 -12.88 8.61 -0.46
CA ASP A 8 -14.09 8.11 -1.10
C ASP A 8 -15.31 8.39 -0.20
N GLU A 9 -16.14 9.32 -0.65
CA GLU A 9 -17.34 9.77 0.09
C GLU A 9 -18.40 8.67 0.28
N LYS A 10 -18.43 7.65 -0.59
CA LYS A 10 -19.44 6.57 -0.52
C LYS A 10 -19.04 5.51 0.50
N LEU A 11 -17.75 5.22 0.58
CA LEU A 11 -17.18 4.27 1.54
C LEU A 11 -16.80 4.93 2.87
N ALA A 12 -16.75 6.27 2.91
CA ALA A 12 -16.15 7.03 4.00
C ALA A 12 -14.70 6.60 4.29
N GLN A 13 -13.97 6.28 3.23
CA GLN A 13 -12.62 5.70 3.27
C GLN A 13 -11.58 6.78 2.95
N ALA A 14 -10.50 6.83 3.74
CA ALA A 14 -9.37 7.72 3.51
C ALA A 14 -8.10 6.93 3.21
N ALA A 15 -7.53 7.17 2.03
CA ALA A 15 -6.21 6.68 1.64
C ALA A 15 -5.21 7.83 1.59
N TYR A 16 -3.92 7.53 1.74
CA TYR A 16 -2.87 8.55 1.76
C TYR A 16 -1.74 8.22 0.79
N VAL A 17 -1.33 9.19 -0.02
CA VAL A 17 -0.07 9.16 -0.77
C VAL A 17 0.94 10.01 -0.02
N ILE A 18 2.04 9.41 0.43
CA ILE A 18 3.11 10.08 1.18
C ILE A 18 4.41 9.87 0.41
N GLY A 19 5.18 10.93 0.17
CA GLY A 19 6.37 10.84 -0.67
C GLY A 19 7.54 11.73 -0.26
N CYS A 20 8.74 11.23 -0.54
CA CYS A 20 9.99 11.97 -0.40
C CYS A 20 10.31 12.67 -1.73
N GLN A 21 10.11 13.98 -1.79
CA GLN A 21 10.38 14.78 -3.00
C GLN A 21 11.87 14.79 -3.42
N ARG A 22 12.79 14.41 -2.51
CA ARG A 22 14.22 14.33 -2.82
C ARG A 22 14.58 13.07 -3.60
N SER A 23 14.06 11.92 -3.19
CA SER A 23 14.30 10.63 -3.86
C SER A 23 13.31 10.38 -5.00
N GLY A 24 12.14 11.01 -4.97
CA GLY A 24 11.03 10.74 -5.88
C GLY A 24 10.22 9.50 -5.48
N GLU A 25 10.44 8.91 -4.31
CA GLU A 25 9.75 7.69 -3.88
C GLU A 25 8.54 8.00 -2.99
N ALA A 26 7.48 7.21 -3.16
CA ALA A 26 6.25 7.34 -2.40
C ALA A 26 5.69 5.99 -1.94
N ILE A 27 4.90 6.05 -0.88
CA ILE A 27 4.09 4.97 -0.33
C ILE A 27 2.60 5.36 -0.37
N VAL A 28 1.74 4.38 -0.63
CA VAL A 28 0.29 4.52 -0.46
C VAL A 28 -0.20 3.74 0.76
N ILE A 29 -0.89 4.41 1.67
CA ILE A 29 -1.50 3.82 2.86
C ILE A 29 -2.99 3.58 2.60
N ASP A 30 -3.43 2.34 2.85
CA ASP A 30 -4.82 1.87 2.68
C ASP A 30 -5.42 2.19 1.30
N PRO A 31 -4.78 1.77 0.19
CA PRO A 31 -5.34 2.00 -1.13
C PRO A 31 -6.62 1.19 -1.34
N GLU A 32 -7.62 1.80 -1.97
CA GLU A 32 -8.74 1.12 -2.59
C GLU A 32 -8.31 0.45 -3.90
N ARG A 33 -9.12 -0.47 -4.42
CA ARG A 33 -8.77 -1.24 -5.62
C ARG A 33 -8.53 -0.42 -6.89
N ASP A 34 -9.17 0.75 -7.01
CA ASP A 34 -8.95 1.69 -8.12
C ASP A 34 -7.62 2.44 -7.93
N VAL A 35 -6.50 1.77 -8.17
CA VAL A 35 -5.17 2.28 -7.82
C VAL A 35 -4.65 3.39 -8.74
N ASP A 36 -5.27 3.58 -9.90
CA ASP A 36 -4.83 4.55 -10.89
C ASP A 36 -4.95 5.99 -10.36
N ARG A 37 -5.90 6.26 -9.44
CA ARG A 37 -6.03 7.56 -8.76
C ARG A 37 -4.80 7.91 -7.92
N TYR A 38 -4.16 6.92 -7.28
CA TYR A 38 -2.96 7.15 -6.47
C TYR A 38 -1.72 7.32 -7.35
N ILE A 39 -1.64 6.53 -8.42
CA ILE A 39 -0.55 6.59 -9.40
C ILE A 39 -0.54 7.98 -10.07
N ALA A 40 -1.70 8.46 -10.51
CA ALA A 40 -1.82 9.80 -11.11
C ALA A 40 -1.34 10.89 -10.15
N VAL A 41 -1.77 10.86 -8.88
CA VAL A 41 -1.32 11.83 -7.86
C VAL A 41 0.19 11.77 -7.66
N ALA A 42 0.79 10.57 -7.63
CA ALA A 42 2.24 10.43 -7.50
C ALA A 42 2.96 11.02 -8.73
N GLU A 43 2.56 10.64 -9.94
CA GLU A 43 3.17 11.08 -11.20
C GLU A 43 3.09 12.60 -11.38
N GLU A 44 1.93 13.22 -11.11
CA GLU A 44 1.73 14.68 -11.15
C GLU A 44 2.67 15.45 -10.23
N ASN A 45 3.17 14.79 -9.18
CA ASN A 45 4.05 15.38 -8.17
C ASN A 45 5.52 14.92 -8.32
N GLY A 46 5.87 14.27 -9.43
CA GLY A 46 7.23 13.78 -9.70
C GLY A 46 7.64 12.64 -8.77
N LEU A 47 6.66 11.86 -8.30
CA LEU A 47 6.86 10.72 -7.41
C LEU A 47 6.53 9.40 -8.12
N ARG A 48 7.13 8.32 -7.64
CA ARG A 48 6.84 6.93 -8.03
C ARG A 48 6.44 6.15 -6.79
N ILE A 49 5.30 5.46 -6.85
CA ILE A 49 4.88 4.55 -5.79
C ILE A 49 5.81 3.33 -5.82
N VAL A 50 6.59 3.16 -4.75
CA VAL A 50 7.49 2.01 -4.57
C VAL A 50 6.99 1.06 -3.48
N ALA A 51 6.01 1.50 -2.69
CA ALA A 51 5.48 0.76 -1.58
C ALA A 51 3.99 1.00 -1.36
N THR A 52 3.37 0.05 -0.68
CA THR A 52 2.03 0.20 -0.11
C THR A 52 2.01 -0.39 1.28
N ALA A 53 1.21 0.19 2.17
CA ALA A 53 0.95 -0.39 3.48
C ALA A 53 -0.54 -0.44 3.78
N GLU A 54 -0.94 -1.43 4.57
CA GLU A 54 -2.28 -1.49 5.15
C GLU A 54 -2.21 -1.35 6.66
N THR A 55 -3.15 -0.59 7.21
CA THR A 55 -3.33 -0.50 8.65
C THR A 55 -3.93 -1.78 9.24
N HIS A 56 -4.81 -2.45 8.48
CA HIS A 56 -5.48 -3.69 8.86
C HIS A 56 -6.09 -4.39 7.64
N ILE A 57 -6.61 -5.60 7.83
CA ILE A 57 -7.44 -6.29 6.83
C ILE A 57 -8.81 -5.61 6.82
N HIS A 58 -9.09 -4.87 5.75
CA HIS A 58 -10.31 -4.09 5.57
C HIS A 58 -11.55 -4.97 5.39
N ALA A 59 -12.70 -4.53 5.92
CA ALA A 59 -13.96 -5.30 5.93
C ALA A 59 -15.08 -4.66 5.08
N ASP A 60 -14.86 -3.44 4.60
CA ASP A 60 -15.81 -2.53 3.98
C ASP A 60 -15.42 -2.14 2.55
N PHE A 61 -14.16 -2.35 2.15
CA PHE A 61 -13.71 -2.20 0.78
C PHE A 61 -12.67 -3.25 0.37
N VAL A 62 -12.47 -3.40 -0.95
CA VAL A 62 -11.42 -4.25 -1.50
C VAL A 62 -10.14 -3.45 -1.60
N SER A 63 -9.10 -3.90 -0.89
CA SER A 63 -7.78 -3.28 -0.94
C SER A 63 -7.14 -3.31 -2.34
N GLY A 64 -6.43 -2.23 -2.68
CA GLY A 64 -5.59 -2.07 -3.86
C GLY A 64 -4.13 -2.49 -3.65
N SER A 65 -3.72 -2.95 -2.47
CA SER A 65 -2.31 -3.30 -2.21
C SER A 65 -1.80 -4.37 -3.17
N ARG A 66 -2.63 -5.35 -3.51
CA ARG A 66 -2.28 -6.38 -4.50
C ARG A 66 -2.12 -5.80 -5.90
N GLU A 67 -2.97 -4.87 -6.29
CA GLU A 67 -2.90 -4.22 -7.62
C GLU A 67 -1.63 -3.34 -7.72
N LEU A 68 -1.23 -2.66 -6.63
CA LEU A 68 0.06 -1.97 -6.56
C LEU A 68 1.25 -2.95 -6.55
N ALA A 69 1.13 -4.08 -5.86
CA ALA A 69 2.17 -5.12 -5.82
C ALA A 69 2.41 -5.77 -7.18
N GLU A 70 1.35 -5.98 -7.99
CA GLU A 70 1.48 -6.42 -9.38
C GLU A 70 2.24 -5.41 -10.25
N LYS A 71 2.14 -4.12 -9.93
CA LYS A 71 2.93 -3.05 -10.55
C LYS A 71 4.33 -2.89 -9.95
N GLY A 72 4.72 -3.74 -9.00
CA GLY A 72 6.07 -3.81 -8.42
C GLY A 72 6.26 -3.09 -7.08
N ALA A 73 5.20 -2.60 -6.45
CA ALA A 73 5.30 -2.00 -5.12
C ALA A 73 5.58 -3.07 -4.04
N LYS A 74 6.44 -2.75 -3.06
CA LYS A 74 6.63 -3.59 -1.87
C LYS A 74 5.47 -3.40 -0.89
N VAL A 75 4.95 -4.49 -0.36
CA VAL A 75 3.79 -4.51 0.56
C VAL A 75 4.27 -4.54 2.02
N TYR A 76 3.72 -3.67 2.85
CA TYR A 76 3.98 -3.61 4.29
C TYR A 76 2.68 -3.86 5.04
N VAL A 77 2.57 -4.97 5.76
CA VAL A 77 1.32 -5.36 6.43
C VAL A 77 1.60 -5.99 7.80
N SER A 78 0.62 -5.92 8.69
CA SER A 78 0.74 -6.44 10.05
C SER A 78 0.90 -7.96 10.07
N ASP A 79 1.71 -8.45 11.01
CA ASP A 79 1.82 -9.86 11.38
C ASP A 79 1.38 -10.15 12.81
N GLU A 80 0.67 -9.20 13.43
CA GLU A 80 0.14 -9.31 14.81
C GLU A 80 -1.12 -10.18 14.90
N GLY A 81 -1.71 -10.56 13.76
CA GLY A 81 -2.84 -11.49 13.72
C GLY A 81 -2.43 -12.93 14.08
N ASP A 82 -3.39 -13.74 14.51
CA ASP A 82 -3.18 -15.18 14.71
C ASP A 82 -3.15 -15.94 13.36
N ALA A 83 -3.17 -17.28 13.42
CA ALA A 83 -3.12 -18.12 12.22
C ALA A 83 -4.29 -17.92 11.26
N ASP A 84 -5.44 -17.44 11.75
CA ASP A 84 -6.65 -17.22 10.96
C ASP A 84 -6.73 -15.78 10.41
N TRP A 85 -5.85 -14.88 10.87
CA TRP A 85 -5.84 -13.46 10.50
C TRP A 85 -4.55 -13.06 9.79
N LYS A 86 -4.29 -13.67 8.62
CA LYS A 86 -3.06 -13.47 7.81
C LYS A 86 -3.34 -13.07 6.36
N TYR A 87 -2.33 -12.43 5.75
CA TYR A 87 -2.34 -11.98 4.36
C TYR A 87 -1.95 -13.08 3.36
N GLN A 88 -2.81 -14.11 3.21
CA GLN A 88 -2.52 -15.30 2.40
C GLN A 88 -2.21 -15.01 0.92
N TRP A 89 -2.68 -13.88 0.38
CA TRP A 89 -2.46 -13.50 -1.02
C TRP A 89 -1.01 -13.08 -1.33
N LEU A 90 -0.19 -12.78 -0.31
CA LEU A 90 1.19 -12.32 -0.47
C LEU A 90 2.07 -13.35 -1.20
N ASP A 91 1.78 -14.64 -1.05
CA ASP A 91 2.49 -15.76 -1.70
C ASP A 91 1.78 -16.26 -2.97
N GLN A 92 0.82 -15.49 -3.48
CA GLN A 92 -0.03 -15.85 -4.61
C GLN A 92 0.10 -14.86 -5.76
N ARG A 93 1.33 -14.47 -6.12
CA ARG A 93 1.58 -13.58 -7.26
C ARG A 93 1.03 -14.18 -8.55
N SER A 94 0.46 -13.36 -9.44
CA SER A 94 -0.18 -13.84 -10.68
C SER A 94 0.78 -14.62 -11.60
N GLY A 95 2.08 -14.32 -11.56
CA GLY A 95 3.14 -15.04 -12.27
C GLY A 95 3.75 -16.22 -11.50
N GLY A 96 3.21 -16.56 -10.32
CA GLY A 96 3.76 -17.53 -9.38
C GLY A 96 4.76 -16.92 -8.38
N GLY A 97 4.84 -17.54 -7.20
CA GLY A 97 5.68 -17.10 -6.10
C GLY A 97 5.09 -15.93 -5.31
N SER A 98 5.94 -15.26 -4.55
CA SER A 98 5.55 -14.20 -3.62
C SER A 98 5.74 -12.80 -4.20
N TYR A 99 4.93 -11.85 -3.75
CA TYR A 99 5.22 -10.42 -3.91
C TYR A 99 6.41 -10.02 -3.03
N ALA A 100 7.01 -8.85 -3.30
CA ALA A 100 7.91 -8.26 -2.33
C ALA A 100 7.08 -7.74 -1.15
N TYR A 101 7.28 -8.29 0.04
CA TYR A 101 6.56 -7.85 1.23
C TYR A 101 7.43 -7.82 2.48
N GLN A 102 6.92 -7.18 3.52
CA GLN A 102 7.43 -7.25 4.88
C GLN A 102 6.25 -7.34 5.83
N LEU A 103 6.28 -8.41 6.62
CA LEU A 103 5.44 -8.62 7.78
C LEU A 103 5.96 -7.74 8.92
N LEU A 104 5.08 -6.98 9.56
CA LEU A 104 5.41 -5.97 10.57
C LEU A 104 4.85 -6.34 11.94
N HIS A 105 5.66 -6.12 12.98
CA HIS A 105 5.29 -6.19 14.39
C HIS A 105 5.41 -4.83 15.08
N ASP A 106 4.90 -4.73 16.30
CA ASP A 106 5.10 -3.57 17.17
C ASP A 106 6.60 -3.21 17.31
N GLY A 107 6.89 -1.93 17.17
CA GLY A 107 8.25 -1.39 17.19
C GLY A 107 9.02 -1.49 15.87
N ASP A 108 8.51 -2.18 14.85
CA ASP A 108 9.16 -2.21 13.54
C ASP A 108 9.17 -0.83 12.87
N THR A 109 10.25 -0.56 12.15
CA THR A 109 10.39 0.65 11.34
C THR A 109 10.89 0.29 9.95
N PHE A 110 10.47 1.07 8.95
CA PHE A 110 10.93 0.95 7.57
C PHE A 110 11.09 2.33 6.96
N LEU A 111 11.88 2.41 5.88
CA LEU A 111 12.20 3.66 5.19
C LEU A 111 11.64 3.65 3.78
N ILE A 112 11.11 4.79 3.36
CA ILE A 112 10.68 5.06 1.98
C ILE A 112 11.34 6.37 1.56
N GLY A 113 12.22 6.32 0.55
CA GLY A 113 12.82 7.50 -0.07
C GLY A 113 13.88 8.23 0.74
#